data_AF-A0A7K7R889-F1
#
_entry.id   AF-A0A7K7R889-F1
#
_cell.length_a   1.000
_cell.length_b   1.000
_cell.length_c   1.000
_cell.angle_alpha   90.00
_cell.angle_beta   90.00
_cell.angle_gamma   90.00
#
_symmetry.space_group_name_H-M   'P 1'
#
loop_
_entity.id
_entity.type
_entity.pdbx_description
1 polymer ?
#
loop_
_entity_poly.entity_id
_entity_poly.type
_entity_poly.pdbx_seq_one_letter_code
_entity_poly.pdbx_strand_id
1 'polypeptide(L)'
;SALPEKKMVFKGLTVNKDDMNKLMLTPLIRYPLPGGSALITFEEAKVAQRIIELREHTVELSCGELEELDQCRMQVKAVPVELLLPSALEIRLTQSSRSILVSNLPSLDISKDGLLDKLELFFSKTKNGGSEVESREFLEDSDQVVLTFTQDGVAEQLIEKGFIQVPIGKGTHEVKISPCMSADISNMQLQPSRCPRTVLLLGIPDVLSAESMRDALEIHFQKASRGGGEVDALAYIPAGRTGMAVFVEDTG
;
A
#
# COMPACT_ATOMS: atom_id res chain seq x y z
N SER A 1 -0.37 -22.55 -33.92
CA SER A 1 0.66 -21.51 -33.80
C SER A 1 1.90 -22.13 -33.17
N ALA A 2 3.07 -21.98 -33.81
CA ALA A 2 4.32 -22.52 -33.28
C ALA A 2 4.81 -21.63 -32.14
N LEU A 3 4.86 -22.16 -30.91
CA LEU A 3 5.56 -21.54 -29.79
C LEU A 3 6.99 -21.21 -30.23
N PRO A 4 7.56 -20.05 -29.87
CA PRO A 4 8.91 -19.70 -30.28
C PRO A 4 9.91 -20.73 -29.76
N GLU A 5 10.74 -21.29 -30.65
CA GLU A 5 11.73 -22.34 -30.34
C GLU A 5 12.82 -21.89 -29.35
N LYS A 6 12.93 -20.58 -29.09
CA LYS A 6 13.92 -20.01 -28.15
C LYS A 6 13.22 -19.17 -27.08
N LYS A 7 13.57 -19.43 -25.82
CA LYS A 7 13.22 -18.58 -24.68
C LYS A 7 13.71 -17.15 -24.96
N MET A 8 12.77 -16.23 -25.11
CA MET A 8 13.11 -14.81 -25.14
C MET A 8 13.50 -14.38 -23.72
N VAL A 9 14.67 -13.76 -23.58
CA VAL A 9 15.16 -13.26 -22.28
C VAL A 9 15.14 -11.75 -22.36
N PHE A 10 14.27 -11.13 -21.56
CA PHE A 10 14.34 -9.70 -21.33
C PHE A 10 15.48 -9.43 -20.35
N LYS A 11 16.64 -9.02 -20.87
CA LYS A 11 17.71 -8.43 -20.06
C LYS A 11 17.36 -6.96 -19.92
N GLY A 12 16.58 -6.62 -18.90
CA GLY A 12 16.19 -5.25 -18.62
C GLY A 12 17.39 -4.31 -18.71
N LEU A 13 17.22 -3.22 -19.46
CA LEU A 13 18.17 -2.12 -19.50
C LEU A 13 18.18 -1.49 -18.10
N THR A 14 19.15 -1.84 -17.26
CA THR A 14 19.48 -1.08 -16.06
C THR A 14 20.24 0.17 -16.50
N VAL A 15 19.53 1.12 -17.11
CA VAL A 15 20.05 2.49 -17.27
C VAL A 15 20.18 3.08 -15.87
N ASN A 16 21.22 3.87 -15.65
CA ASN A 16 21.58 4.45 -14.36
C ASN A 16 20.39 5.02 -13.57
N LYS A 17 20.53 4.92 -12.25
CA LYS A 17 19.54 5.00 -11.16
C LYS A 17 18.52 6.16 -11.11
N ASP A 18 18.51 7.12 -12.02
CA ASP A 18 17.78 8.37 -11.80
C ASP A 18 16.70 8.73 -12.84
N ASP A 19 16.38 7.87 -13.81
CA ASP A 19 15.24 8.17 -14.70
C ASP A 19 14.31 6.98 -14.97
N MET A 20 13.05 7.20 -14.57
CA MET A 20 11.81 6.57 -14.99
C MET A 20 11.47 5.17 -14.44
N ASN A 21 10.37 5.15 -13.67
CA ASN A 21 9.57 3.99 -13.22
C ASN A 21 10.14 3.17 -12.05
N LYS A 22 10.60 3.84 -10.99
CA LYS A 22 10.72 3.17 -9.70
C LYS A 22 9.30 2.95 -9.16
N LEU A 23 8.85 1.70 -9.07
CA LEU A 23 7.66 1.35 -8.30
C LEU A 23 7.85 1.90 -6.88
N MET A 24 7.09 2.93 -6.54
CA MET A 24 7.10 3.53 -5.19
C MET A 24 6.07 2.78 -4.35
N LEU A 25 6.55 2.08 -3.33
CA LEU A 25 5.70 1.42 -2.33
C LEU A 25 5.72 2.30 -1.09
N THR A 26 4.59 2.90 -0.75
CA THR A 26 4.42 3.65 0.51
C THR A 26 3.73 2.74 1.53
N PRO A 27 4.48 2.14 2.47
CA PRO A 27 3.90 1.21 3.44
C PRO A 27 3.03 1.95 4.45
N LEU A 28 1.82 1.44 4.68
CA LEU A 28 0.92 1.84 5.76
C LEU A 28 0.80 0.67 6.73
N ILE A 29 1.54 0.70 7.84
CA ILE A 29 1.63 -0.44 8.76
C ILE A 29 0.75 -0.20 9.97
N ARG A 30 -0.14 -1.17 10.24
CA ARG A 30 -0.96 -1.22 11.45
C ARG A 30 -0.29 -2.11 12.48
N TYR A 31 0.18 -1.50 13.57
CA TYR A 31 0.92 -2.17 14.62
C TYR A 31 0.06 -2.29 15.90
N PRO A 32 -0.28 -3.52 16.35
CA PRO A 32 -1.07 -3.70 17.56
C PRO A 32 -0.25 -3.37 18.80
N LEU A 33 -0.83 -2.58 19.70
CA LEU A 33 -0.22 -2.20 20.97
C LEU A 33 -0.91 -2.89 22.14
N PRO A 34 -0.17 -3.62 23.00
CA PRO A 34 -0.75 -4.25 24.18
C PRO A 34 -1.21 -3.20 25.20
N GLY A 35 -2.16 -3.54 26.06
CA GLY A 35 -2.51 -2.69 27.20
C GLY A 35 -1.36 -2.57 28.19
N GLY A 36 -1.29 -1.45 28.89
CA GLY A 36 -0.17 -1.14 29.79
C GLY A 36 1.13 -0.84 29.03
N SER A 37 1.00 -0.24 27.83
CA SER A 37 2.14 0.13 26.99
C SER A 37 2.00 1.57 26.49
N ALA A 38 3.13 2.16 26.11
CA ALA A 38 3.16 3.47 25.47
C ALA A 38 4.15 3.46 24.31
N LEU A 39 3.78 4.13 23.22
CA LEU A 39 4.65 4.36 22.07
C LEU A 39 5.13 5.81 22.13
N ILE A 40 6.44 6.02 22.04
CA ILE A 40 7.04 7.36 22.03
C ILE A 40 7.90 7.51 20.78
N THR A 41 7.62 8.53 19.98
CA THR A 41 8.46 8.96 18.87
C THR A 41 9.19 10.23 19.27
N PHE A 42 10.50 10.25 19.08
CA PHE A 42 11.37 11.38 19.35
C PHE A 42 11.72 12.11 18.05
N GLU A 43 12.08 13.38 18.14
CA GLU A 43 12.57 14.09 16.96
C GLU A 43 13.90 13.51 16.46
N GLU A 44 14.79 13.16 17.37
CA GLU A 44 16.12 12.62 17.06
C GLU A 44 16.22 11.11 17.31
N ALA A 45 16.67 10.35 16.30
CA ALA A 45 16.92 8.91 16.42
C ALA A 45 17.92 8.54 17.52
N LYS A 46 18.90 9.42 17.78
CA LYS A 46 19.91 9.20 18.84
C LYS A 46 19.28 9.17 20.25
N VAL A 47 18.18 9.90 20.47
CA VAL A 47 17.45 9.91 21.75
C VAL A 47 16.79 8.54 21.97
N ALA A 48 16.03 8.08 20.98
CA ALA A 48 15.38 6.76 21.02
C ALA A 48 16.39 5.63 21.26
N GLN A 49 17.56 5.69 20.59
CA GLN A 49 18.63 4.72 20.79
C GLN A 49 19.13 4.67 22.24
N ARG A 50 19.43 5.81 22.86
CA ARG A 50 19.90 5.87 24.26
C ARG A 50 18.87 5.31 25.24
N ILE A 51 17.59 5.64 25.04
CA ILE A 51 16.49 5.15 25.89
C ILE A 51 16.39 3.63 25.83
N ILE A 52 16.52 3.05 24.62
CA ILE A 52 16.50 1.60 24.41
C ILE A 52 17.74 0.92 25.01
N GLU A 53 18.91 1.56 24.94
CA GLU A 53 20.15 1.06 25.53
C GLU A 53 20.08 0.99 27.07
N LEU A 54 19.41 1.95 27.70
CA LEU A 54 19.16 1.95 29.16
C LEU A 54 18.18 0.86 29.61
N ARG A 55 17.30 0.39 28.71
CA ARG A 55 16.28 -0.67 28.88
C ARG A 55 15.22 -0.43 29.96
N GLU A 56 15.58 0.01 31.14
CA GLU A 56 14.68 0.18 32.29
C GLU A 56 14.72 1.63 32.75
N HIS A 57 13.52 2.20 32.97
CA HIS A 57 13.36 3.58 33.38
C HIS A 57 12.44 3.64 34.60
N THR A 58 12.86 4.41 35.61
CA THR A 58 12.05 4.64 36.81
C THR A 58 11.33 5.98 36.68
N VAL A 59 10.05 5.93 36.32
CA VAL A 59 9.18 7.08 36.14
C VAL A 59 8.61 7.50 37.49
N GLU A 60 8.76 8.79 37.81
CA GLU A 60 8.15 9.39 38.99
C GLU A 60 6.74 9.84 38.63
N LEU A 61 5.77 9.36 39.39
CA LEU A 61 4.36 9.67 39.24
C LEU A 61 4.00 10.74 40.27
N SER A 62 3.50 11.89 39.81
CA SER A 62 2.90 12.89 40.68
C SER A 62 1.44 12.50 40.97
N CYS A 63 1.22 11.83 42.10
CA CYS A 63 -0.12 11.59 42.64
C CYS A 63 -0.58 12.88 43.35
N GLY A 64 -1.77 13.41 43.02
CA GLY A 64 -2.25 14.72 43.51
C GLY A 64 -2.49 14.82 45.02
N GLU A 65 -2.54 16.08 45.49
CA GLU A 65 -3.03 16.70 46.75
C GLU A 65 -2.87 16.03 48.13
N LEU A 66 -2.24 14.86 48.25
CA LEU A 66 -1.81 14.38 49.56
C LEU A 66 -0.42 14.94 49.85
N GLU A 67 -0.39 15.89 50.78
CA GLU A 67 0.81 16.47 51.35
C GLU A 67 1.82 15.36 51.76
N GLU A 68 2.96 15.38 51.07
CA GLU A 68 4.30 15.04 51.57
C GLU A 68 4.80 13.58 51.71
N LEU A 69 4.07 12.49 51.40
CA LEU A 69 4.63 11.15 51.75
C LEU A 69 4.84 10.03 50.72
N ASP A 70 4.37 10.08 49.47
CA ASP A 70 4.82 9.06 48.49
C ASP A 70 4.97 9.61 47.07
N GLN A 71 6.21 9.89 46.68
CA GLN A 71 6.58 9.95 45.26
C GLN A 71 6.46 8.53 44.71
N CYS A 72 5.29 8.19 44.18
CA CYS A 72 5.06 6.90 43.53
C CYS A 72 6.03 6.73 42.37
N ARG A 73 6.71 5.58 42.32
CA ARG A 73 7.67 5.25 41.26
C ARG A 73 7.19 4.04 40.49
N MET A 74 7.33 4.11 39.17
CA MET A 74 6.94 3.06 38.25
C MET A 74 8.14 2.65 37.41
N GLN A 75 8.37 1.34 37.30
CA GLN A 75 9.40 0.82 36.40
C GLN A 75 8.77 0.50 35.05
N VAL A 76 9.35 1.03 33.98
CA VAL A 76 8.96 0.73 32.60
C VAL A 76 10.13 0.20 31.81
N LYS A 77 9.86 -0.73 30.90
CA LYS A 77 10.85 -1.31 30.02
C LYS A 77 10.77 -0.67 28.63
N ALA A 78 11.85 -0.07 28.17
CA ALA A 78 12.03 0.44 26.82
C ALA A 78 12.54 -0.66 25.89
N VAL A 79 11.82 -0.91 24.80
CA VAL A 79 12.20 -1.87 23.75
C VAL A 79 12.13 -1.22 22.37
N PRO A 80 12.95 -1.69 21.41
CA PRO A 80 12.85 -1.22 20.03
C PRO A 80 11.51 -1.63 19.40
N VAL A 81 11.03 -0.80 18.47
CA VAL A 81 9.90 -1.14 17.60
C VAL A 81 10.45 -1.72 16.30
N GLU A 82 10.06 -2.95 16.01
CA GLU A 82 10.40 -3.64 14.76
C GLU A 82 9.14 -3.82 13.91
N LEU A 83 9.21 -3.36 12.66
CA LEU A 83 8.16 -3.45 11.68
C LEU A 83 8.61 -4.37 10.53
N LEU A 84 7.67 -5.09 9.93
CA LEU A 84 7.94 -5.85 8.72
C LEU A 84 7.68 -4.96 7.50
N LEU A 85 8.76 -4.57 6.82
CA LEU A 85 8.69 -3.74 5.61
C LEU A 85 8.87 -4.59 4.35
N PRO A 86 8.20 -4.24 3.24
CA PRO A 86 8.43 -4.89 1.95
C PRO A 86 9.88 -4.68 1.48
N SER A 87 10.60 -5.77 1.19
CA SER A 87 11.98 -5.73 0.68
C SER A 87 12.09 -6.11 -0.80
N ALA A 88 11.17 -6.95 -1.29
CA ALA A 88 11.08 -7.31 -2.70
C ALA A 88 9.62 -7.60 -3.08
N LEU A 89 9.25 -7.23 -4.30
CA LEU A 89 7.93 -7.46 -4.88
C LEU A 89 8.09 -8.00 -6.29
N GLU A 90 7.44 -9.13 -6.59
CA GLU A 90 7.32 -9.67 -7.93
C GLU A 90 5.88 -9.55 -8.39
N ILE A 91 5.70 -8.95 -9.56
CA ILE A 91 4.40 -8.81 -10.21
C ILE A 91 4.42 -9.68 -11.44
N ARG A 92 3.48 -10.62 -11.51
CA ARG A 92 3.26 -11.43 -12.71
C ARG A 92 2.24 -10.72 -13.58
N LEU A 93 2.62 -10.51 -14.84
CA LEU A 93 1.74 -9.98 -15.88
C LEU A 93 1.28 -11.15 -16.75
N THR A 94 -0.03 -11.30 -16.90
CA THR A 94 -0.61 -12.31 -17.79
C THR A 94 -1.57 -11.67 -18.78
N GLN A 95 -1.44 -12.05 -20.05
CA GLN A 95 -2.34 -11.62 -21.09
C GLN A 95 -3.61 -12.48 -21.05
N SER A 96 -4.78 -11.85 -21.13
CA SER A 96 -6.04 -12.57 -21.26
C SER A 96 -6.18 -13.22 -22.65
N SER A 97 -6.55 -14.49 -22.68
CA SER A 97 -6.94 -15.22 -23.91
C SER A 97 -8.34 -14.86 -24.40
N ARG A 98 -9.14 -14.17 -23.55
CA ARG A 98 -10.56 -13.87 -23.79
C ARG A 98 -10.89 -12.39 -23.83
N SER A 99 -10.00 -11.51 -23.36
CA SER A 99 -10.29 -10.09 -23.21
C SER A 99 -9.38 -9.24 -24.08
N ILE A 100 -9.97 -8.25 -24.73
CA ILE A 100 -9.27 -7.24 -25.52
C ILE A 100 -9.54 -5.85 -24.97
N LEU A 101 -8.57 -4.97 -25.17
CA LEU A 101 -8.70 -3.55 -24.91
C LEU A 101 -8.89 -2.81 -26.23
N VAL A 102 -10.03 -2.12 -26.36
CA VAL A 102 -10.39 -1.31 -27.52
C VAL A 102 -10.17 0.15 -27.17
N SER A 103 -9.31 0.82 -27.95
CA SER A 103 -8.94 2.23 -27.77
C SER A 103 -9.05 3.00 -29.09
N ASN A 104 -8.76 4.30 -29.07
CA ASN A 104 -9.00 5.21 -30.21
C ASN A 104 -10.49 5.26 -30.61
N LEU A 105 -11.37 5.30 -29.60
CA LEU A 105 -12.81 5.36 -29.81
C LEU A 105 -13.24 6.74 -30.32
N PRO A 106 -14.20 6.82 -31.26
CA PRO A 106 -14.63 8.09 -31.81
C PRO A 106 -15.48 8.87 -30.79
N SER A 107 -15.25 10.19 -30.70
CA SER A 107 -16.11 11.10 -29.96
C SER A 107 -17.37 11.42 -30.79
N LEU A 108 -18.42 10.63 -30.56
CA LEU A 108 -19.70 10.74 -31.26
C LEU A 108 -20.79 11.25 -30.30
N ASP A 109 -21.85 11.83 -30.88
CA ASP A 109 -23.07 12.23 -30.16
C ASP A 109 -23.97 11.01 -29.85
N ILE A 110 -23.38 9.98 -29.25
CA ILE A 110 -24.07 8.77 -28.77
C ILE A 110 -23.71 8.54 -27.31
N SER A 111 -24.63 7.92 -26.57
CA SER A 111 -24.36 7.56 -25.17
C SER A 111 -23.24 6.51 -25.08
N LYS A 112 -22.57 6.46 -23.91
CA LYS A 112 -21.56 5.43 -23.60
C LYS A 112 -22.10 4.02 -23.83
N ASP A 113 -23.30 3.73 -23.34
CA ASP A 113 -23.97 2.44 -23.57
C ASP A 113 -24.26 2.17 -25.05
N GLY A 114 -24.64 3.21 -25.81
CA GLY A 114 -24.86 3.09 -27.24
C GLY A 114 -23.57 2.76 -28.01
N LEU A 115 -22.42 3.26 -27.56
CA LEU A 115 -21.13 2.88 -28.13
C LEU A 115 -20.78 1.43 -27.78
N LEU A 116 -20.99 1.00 -26.54
CA LEU A 116 -20.80 -0.40 -26.13
C LEU A 116 -21.67 -1.35 -26.95
N ASP A 117 -22.93 -1.01 -27.20
CA ASP A 117 -23.85 -1.76 -28.07
C ASP A 117 -23.29 -1.96 -29.48
N LYS A 118 -22.69 -0.91 -30.06
CA LYS A 118 -22.11 -1.01 -31.41
C LYS A 118 -20.86 -1.87 -31.42
N LEU A 119 -20.01 -1.74 -30.41
CA LEU A 119 -18.81 -2.55 -30.28
C LEU A 119 -19.18 -4.02 -30.06
N GLU A 120 -20.08 -4.33 -29.14
CA GLU A 120 -20.55 -5.70 -28.90
C GLU A 120 -21.18 -6.31 -30.15
N LEU A 121 -22.08 -5.60 -30.84
CA LEU A 121 -22.71 -6.10 -32.06
C LEU A 121 -21.68 -6.37 -33.18
N PHE A 122 -20.58 -5.62 -33.20
CA PHE A 122 -19.51 -5.83 -34.17
C PHE A 122 -18.64 -7.03 -33.79
N PHE A 123 -18.17 -7.09 -32.56
CA PHE A 123 -17.25 -8.11 -32.08
C PHE A 123 -17.93 -9.45 -31.73
N SER A 124 -19.26 -9.49 -31.60
CA SER A 124 -20.03 -10.74 -31.49
C SER A 124 -20.02 -11.58 -32.77
N LYS A 125 -19.62 -11.01 -33.91
CA LYS A 125 -19.69 -11.66 -35.21
C LYS A 125 -18.39 -12.39 -35.55
N THR A 126 -18.48 -13.69 -35.75
CA THR A 126 -17.36 -14.55 -36.19
C THR A 126 -16.70 -14.09 -37.49
N LYS A 127 -17.47 -13.52 -38.44
CA LYS A 127 -16.92 -12.94 -39.67
C LYS A 127 -15.91 -11.81 -39.44
N ASN A 128 -15.99 -11.14 -38.28
CA ASN A 128 -15.07 -10.08 -37.89
C ASN A 128 -13.88 -10.63 -37.08
N GLY A 129 -13.83 -11.94 -36.84
CA GLY A 129 -12.84 -12.62 -35.99
C GLY A 129 -13.17 -12.57 -34.50
N GLY A 130 -14.38 -12.17 -34.13
CA GLY A 130 -14.82 -12.17 -32.73
C GLY A 130 -15.75 -13.35 -32.39
N SER A 131 -16.37 -13.32 -31.22
CA SER A 131 -17.30 -14.33 -30.73
C SER A 131 -18.29 -13.72 -29.74
N GLU A 132 -19.24 -14.50 -29.22
CA GLU A 132 -20.20 -14.02 -28.22
C GLU A 132 -19.48 -13.31 -27.05
N VAL A 133 -19.94 -12.10 -26.75
CA VAL A 133 -19.36 -11.22 -25.75
C VAL A 133 -20.01 -11.53 -24.41
N GLU A 134 -19.18 -11.86 -23.42
CA GLU A 134 -19.58 -12.12 -22.04
C GLU A 134 -19.75 -10.82 -21.25
N SER A 135 -18.81 -9.88 -21.40
CA SER A 135 -18.86 -8.59 -20.73
C SER A 135 -18.27 -7.46 -21.57
N ARG A 136 -18.75 -6.24 -21.32
CA ARG A 136 -18.31 -5.00 -21.98
C ARG A 136 -18.31 -3.85 -20.98
N GLU A 137 -17.15 -3.27 -20.74
CA GLU A 137 -16.98 -2.29 -19.67
C GLU A 137 -16.05 -1.17 -20.15
N PHE A 138 -16.38 0.08 -19.80
CA PHE A 138 -15.39 1.15 -19.90
C PHE A 138 -14.41 1.02 -18.74
N LEU A 139 -13.13 1.23 -19.01
CA LEU A 139 -12.15 1.39 -17.94
C LEU A 139 -12.40 2.71 -17.22
N GLU A 140 -12.44 2.64 -15.89
CA GLU A 140 -12.51 3.84 -15.04
C GLU A 140 -11.35 4.78 -15.40
N ASP A 141 -11.66 6.07 -15.52
CA ASP A 141 -10.70 7.14 -15.87
C ASP A 141 -10.04 7.06 -17.26
N SER A 142 -10.55 6.25 -18.20
CA SER A 142 -10.10 6.27 -19.60
C SER A 142 -11.22 6.08 -20.63
N ASP A 143 -11.03 6.59 -21.85
CA ASP A 143 -11.93 6.37 -22.99
C ASP A 143 -11.63 5.04 -23.71
N GLN A 144 -11.40 3.98 -22.93
CA GLN A 144 -11.09 2.64 -23.43
C GLN A 144 -12.14 1.64 -22.96
N VAL A 145 -12.39 0.64 -23.80
CA VAL A 145 -13.39 -0.40 -23.53
C VAL A 145 -12.69 -1.74 -23.44
N VAL A 146 -12.99 -2.49 -22.38
CA VAL A 146 -12.67 -3.91 -22.27
C VAL A 146 -13.83 -4.71 -22.81
N LEU A 147 -13.55 -5.59 -23.77
CA LEU A 147 -14.50 -6.60 -24.24
C LEU A 147 -13.97 -7.97 -23.83
N THR A 148 -14.80 -8.73 -23.13
CA THR A 148 -14.50 -10.12 -22.75
C THR A 148 -15.40 -11.06 -23.54
N PHE A 149 -14.79 -12.07 -24.15
CA PHE A 149 -15.44 -13.08 -24.95
C PHE A 149 -15.71 -14.35 -24.15
N THR A 150 -16.74 -15.09 -24.53
CA THR A 150 -17.03 -16.41 -23.98
C THR A 150 -16.01 -17.47 -24.41
N GLN A 151 -15.39 -17.30 -25.59
CA GLN A 151 -14.43 -18.25 -26.16
C GLN A 151 -12.97 -17.81 -26.00
N ASP A 152 -12.12 -18.76 -25.61
CA ASP A 152 -10.67 -18.61 -25.58
C ASP A 152 -10.06 -18.50 -26.99
N GLY A 153 -8.95 -17.77 -27.09
CA GLY A 153 -8.15 -17.62 -28.32
C GLY A 153 -8.67 -16.56 -29.29
N VAL A 154 -9.89 -16.06 -29.08
CA VAL A 154 -10.49 -14.98 -29.88
C VAL A 154 -9.73 -13.67 -29.67
N ALA A 155 -9.30 -13.39 -28.44
CA ALA A 155 -8.55 -12.17 -28.14
C ALA A 155 -7.24 -12.10 -28.94
N GLU A 156 -6.48 -13.19 -29.00
CA GLU A 156 -5.20 -13.26 -29.72
C GLU A 156 -5.37 -12.93 -31.21
N GLN A 157 -6.39 -13.52 -31.85
CA GLN A 157 -6.70 -13.26 -33.26
C GLN A 157 -7.06 -11.80 -33.54
N LEU A 158 -7.77 -11.15 -32.62
CA LEU A 158 -8.14 -9.74 -32.74
C LEU A 158 -6.95 -8.81 -32.45
N ILE A 159 -6.08 -9.18 -31.50
CA ILE A 159 -4.86 -8.45 -31.16
C ILE A 159 -3.86 -8.49 -32.34
N GLU A 160 -3.71 -9.63 -33.02
CA GLU A 160 -2.86 -9.76 -34.21
C GLU A 160 -3.25 -8.80 -35.34
N LYS A 161 -4.55 -8.47 -35.47
CA LYS A 161 -5.02 -7.48 -36.45
C LYS A 161 -4.60 -6.06 -36.10
N GLY A 162 -4.45 -5.74 -34.81
CA GLY A 162 -4.00 -4.45 -34.28
C GLY A 162 -5.00 -3.31 -34.46
N PHE A 163 -5.44 -3.01 -35.69
CA PHE A 163 -6.41 -1.96 -36.01
C PHE A 163 -7.56 -2.53 -36.82
N ILE A 164 -8.79 -2.17 -36.45
CA ILE A 164 -10.00 -2.68 -37.09
C ILE A 164 -10.96 -1.54 -37.38
N GLN A 165 -11.54 -1.57 -38.57
CA GLN A 165 -12.55 -0.61 -39.01
C GLN A 165 -13.94 -1.05 -38.54
N VAL A 166 -14.57 -0.26 -37.67
CA VAL A 166 -15.88 -0.55 -37.07
C VAL A 166 -16.91 0.46 -37.55
N PRO A 167 -18.06 0.01 -38.10
CA PRO A 167 -19.16 0.90 -38.46
C PRO A 167 -19.90 1.36 -37.20
N ILE A 168 -19.78 2.65 -36.87
CA ILE A 168 -20.41 3.26 -35.70
C ILE A 168 -21.21 4.47 -36.19
N GLY A 169 -22.52 4.46 -35.91
CA GLY A 169 -23.43 5.49 -36.42
C GLY A 169 -23.51 5.50 -37.95
N LYS A 170 -23.16 6.64 -38.56
CA LYS A 170 -23.14 6.83 -40.03
C LYS A 170 -21.75 6.68 -40.66
N GLY A 171 -20.71 6.49 -39.84
CA GLY A 171 -19.31 6.44 -40.27
C GLY A 171 -18.66 5.07 -40.02
N THR A 172 -17.46 4.91 -40.56
CA THR A 172 -16.55 3.81 -40.20
C THR A 172 -15.36 4.42 -39.48
N HIS A 173 -15.01 3.85 -38.34
CA HIS A 173 -13.97 4.39 -37.46
C HIS A 173 -12.93 3.31 -37.19
N GLU A 174 -11.66 3.72 -37.23
CA GLU A 174 -10.54 2.83 -36.94
C GLU A 174 -10.32 2.75 -35.42
N VAL A 175 -10.61 1.59 -34.84
CA VAL A 175 -10.34 1.33 -33.42
C VAL A 175 -9.07 0.50 -33.30
N LYS A 176 -8.32 0.74 -32.23
CA LYS A 176 -7.11 -0.01 -31.91
C LYS A 176 -7.43 -1.13 -30.92
N ILE A 177 -6.99 -2.34 -31.25
CA ILE A 177 -7.08 -3.53 -30.42
C ILE A 177 -5.72 -3.79 -29.77
N SER A 178 -5.71 -3.89 -28.45
CA SER A 178 -4.53 -4.18 -27.65
C SER A 178 -4.81 -5.31 -26.65
N PRO A 179 -3.78 -6.03 -26.21
CA PRO A 179 -3.94 -7.08 -25.20
C PRO A 179 -4.49 -6.50 -23.90
N CYS A 180 -5.45 -7.19 -23.31
CA CYS A 180 -5.85 -6.95 -21.93
C CYS A 180 -4.86 -7.69 -21.02
N MET A 181 -4.10 -6.94 -20.23
CA MET A 181 -3.13 -7.48 -19.28
C MET A 181 -3.76 -7.48 -17.88
N SER A 182 -3.61 -8.59 -17.17
CA SER A 182 -3.87 -8.67 -15.74
C SER A 182 -2.55 -8.74 -14.99
N ALA A 183 -2.51 -8.05 -13.85
CA ALA A 183 -1.35 -8.03 -12.96
C ALA A 183 -1.74 -8.67 -11.64
N ASP A 184 -0.91 -9.60 -11.17
CA ASP A 184 -1.06 -10.20 -9.85
C ASP A 184 0.27 -10.15 -9.09
N ILE A 185 0.19 -9.99 -7.77
CA ILE A 185 1.38 -10.09 -6.92
C ILE A 185 1.72 -11.57 -6.79
N SER A 186 2.81 -11.98 -7.43
CA SER A 186 3.25 -13.38 -7.40
C SER A 186 4.12 -13.70 -6.20
N ASN A 187 4.86 -12.70 -5.69
CA ASN A 187 5.73 -12.86 -4.52
C ASN A 187 5.92 -11.52 -3.80
N MET A 188 5.96 -11.56 -2.47
CA MET A 188 6.26 -10.41 -1.62
C MET A 188 7.16 -10.86 -0.47
N GLN A 189 8.35 -10.27 -0.37
CA GLN A 189 9.27 -10.53 0.72
C GLN A 189 9.21 -9.38 1.73
N LEU A 190 9.24 -9.75 3.01
CA LEU A 190 9.25 -8.82 4.12
C LEU A 190 10.57 -8.93 4.89
N GLN A 191 11.10 -7.80 5.34
CA GLN A 191 12.25 -7.75 6.22
C GLN A 191 11.95 -6.95 7.48
N PRO A 192 12.42 -7.41 8.67
CA PRO A 192 12.38 -6.61 9.87
C PRO A 192 13.16 -5.32 9.70
N SER A 193 12.54 -4.21 10.09
CA SER A 193 13.12 -2.88 10.09
C SER A 193 12.80 -2.20 11.41
N ARG A 194 13.83 -1.62 12.03
CA ARG A 194 13.69 -0.93 13.31
C ARG A 194 13.27 0.51 13.07
N CYS A 195 12.24 0.97 13.78
CA CYS A 195 11.90 2.39 13.83
C CYS A 195 13.04 3.15 14.54
N PRO A 196 13.77 4.04 13.85
CA PRO A 196 14.96 4.66 14.44
C PRO A 196 14.62 5.68 15.52
N ARG A 197 13.42 6.28 15.44
CA ARG A 197 12.96 7.35 16.32
C ARG A 197 11.91 6.91 17.35
N THR A 198 11.43 5.67 17.27
CA THR A 198 10.30 5.21 18.08
C THR A 198 10.70 4.15 19.09
N VAL A 199 10.21 4.31 20.31
CA VAL A 199 10.42 3.41 21.45
C VAL A 199 9.06 2.88 21.92
N LEU A 200 8.99 1.59 22.22
CA LEU A 200 7.86 0.99 22.92
C LEU A 200 8.21 0.82 24.40
N LEU A 201 7.36 1.38 25.26
CA LEU A 201 7.42 1.22 26.70
C LEU A 201 6.42 0.15 27.13
N LEU A 202 6.87 -0.76 27.97
CA LEU A 202 6.09 -1.87 28.50
C LEU A 202 6.07 -1.85 30.03
N GLY A 203 5.02 -2.44 30.61
CA GLY A 203 4.89 -2.62 32.05
C GLY A 203 4.32 -1.41 32.77
N ILE A 204 3.49 -0.61 32.08
CA ILE A 204 2.84 0.56 32.67
C ILE A 204 1.58 0.11 33.43
N PRO A 205 1.55 0.18 34.78
CA PRO A 205 0.34 -0.01 35.59
C PRO A 205 -0.75 1.04 35.34
N ASP A 206 -1.98 0.63 35.59
CA ASP A 206 -3.17 1.49 35.52
C ASP A 206 -3.47 2.10 36.90
N VAL A 207 -2.68 3.10 37.28
CA VAL A 207 -2.73 3.76 38.61
C VAL A 207 -3.07 5.25 38.55
N LEU A 208 -3.01 5.86 37.37
CA LEU A 208 -3.39 7.25 37.11
C LEU A 208 -4.40 7.30 35.98
N SER A 209 -5.06 8.45 35.81
CA SER A 209 -5.84 8.72 34.60
C SER A 209 -4.95 8.61 33.34
N ALA A 210 -5.57 8.33 32.19
CA ALA A 210 -4.83 8.20 30.93
C ALA A 210 -4.04 9.46 30.57
N GLU A 211 -4.60 10.65 30.84
CA GLU A 211 -3.96 11.94 30.59
C GLU A 211 -2.79 12.16 31.56
N SER A 212 -2.99 11.96 32.86
CA SER A 212 -1.91 12.15 33.84
C SER A 212 -0.77 11.15 33.65
N MET A 213 -1.06 9.92 33.23
CA MET A 213 -0.03 8.93 32.89
C MET A 213 0.75 9.35 31.63
N ARG A 214 0.04 9.86 30.62
CA ARG A 214 0.64 10.38 29.39
C ARG A 214 1.62 11.52 29.70
N ASP A 215 1.19 12.48 30.50
CA ASP A 215 2.01 13.65 30.88
C ASP A 215 3.23 13.22 31.71
N ALA A 216 3.06 12.30 32.66
CA ALA A 216 4.17 11.80 33.48
C ALA A 216 5.24 11.10 32.63
N LEU A 217 4.84 10.30 31.63
CA LEU A 217 5.75 9.67 30.68
C LEU A 217 6.44 10.72 29.81
N GLU A 218 5.69 11.67 29.24
CA GLU A 218 6.24 12.72 28.38
C GLU A 218 7.29 13.56 29.12
N ILE A 219 6.96 14.07 30.30
CA ILE A 219 7.88 14.84 31.16
C ILE A 219 9.12 14.02 31.54
N HIS A 220 8.98 12.71 31.78
CA HIS A 220 10.12 11.86 32.09
C HIS A 220 11.08 11.74 30.90
N PHE A 221 10.55 11.47 29.71
CA PHE A 221 11.33 11.22 28.49
C PHE A 221 11.75 12.49 27.73
N GLN A 222 11.27 13.67 28.12
CA GLN A 222 11.81 14.96 27.69
C GLN A 222 13.09 15.38 28.46
N LYS A 223 13.31 14.84 29.66
CA LYS A 223 14.46 15.24 30.49
C LYS A 223 15.77 14.65 29.95
N ALA A 224 16.68 15.52 29.50
CA ALA A 224 18.02 15.13 29.04
C ALA A 224 18.83 14.35 30.10
N SER A 225 18.65 14.65 31.40
CA SER A 225 19.29 13.91 32.49
C SER A 225 18.88 12.44 32.58
N ARG A 226 17.78 12.05 31.92
CA ARG A 226 17.26 10.67 31.82
C ARG A 226 17.53 10.06 30.44
N GLY A 227 18.42 10.66 29.66
CA GLY A 227 18.72 10.27 28.27
C GLY A 227 17.67 10.73 27.25
N GLY A 228 16.64 11.45 27.71
CA GLY A 228 15.52 11.96 26.95
C GLY A 228 15.85 13.09 25.97
N GLY A 229 14.82 13.61 25.31
CA GLY A 229 14.90 14.66 24.30
C GLY A 229 13.51 15.07 23.80
N GLU A 230 13.44 15.87 22.74
CA GLU A 230 12.18 16.36 22.20
C GLU A 230 11.29 15.22 21.69
N VAL A 231 10.04 15.21 22.15
CA VAL A 231 9.03 14.19 21.86
C VAL A 231 8.15 14.72 20.75
N ASP A 232 8.12 14.00 19.63
CA ASP A 232 7.27 14.31 18.47
C ASP A 232 5.85 13.76 18.66
N ALA A 233 5.74 12.52 19.17
CA ALA A 233 4.45 11.90 19.45
C ALA A 233 4.53 10.92 20.63
N LEU A 234 3.45 10.87 21.42
CA LEU A 234 3.28 9.89 22.49
C LEU A 234 1.87 9.33 22.50
N ALA A 235 1.74 8.01 22.49
CA ALA A 235 0.48 7.29 22.58
C ALA A 235 0.51 6.27 23.72
N TYR A 236 -0.32 6.46 24.75
CA TYR A 236 -0.45 5.54 25.89
C TYR A 236 -1.71 4.69 25.77
N ILE A 237 -1.57 3.38 26.00
CA ILE A 237 -2.66 2.40 26.04
C ILE A 237 -2.81 1.87 27.47
N PRO A 238 -3.90 2.21 28.19
CA PRO A 238 -4.16 1.71 29.54
C PRO A 238 -4.22 0.17 29.62
N ALA A 239 -3.93 -0.37 30.81
CA ALA A 239 -4.05 -1.81 31.04
C ALA A 239 -5.48 -2.29 30.76
N GLY A 240 -5.61 -3.52 30.24
CA GLY A 240 -6.91 -4.10 29.86
C GLY A 240 -7.54 -3.52 28.58
N ARG A 241 -6.89 -2.54 27.92
CA ARG A 241 -7.26 -2.06 26.58
C ARG A 241 -6.28 -2.57 25.52
N THR A 242 -6.64 -2.41 24.25
CA THR A 242 -5.73 -2.67 23.12
C THR A 242 -5.75 -1.47 22.20
N GLY A 243 -4.58 -1.07 21.72
CA GLY A 243 -4.40 0.03 20.78
C GLY A 243 -3.92 -0.45 19.42
N MET A 244 -3.99 0.44 18.44
CA MET A 244 -3.38 0.24 17.12
C MET A 244 -2.64 1.51 16.74
N ALA A 245 -1.33 1.40 16.56
CA ALA A 245 -0.52 2.45 15.97
C ALA A 245 -0.52 2.31 14.45
N VAL A 246 -0.46 3.44 13.75
CA VAL A 246 -0.33 3.48 12.29
C VAL A 246 1.01 4.12 11.98
N PHE A 247 1.90 3.34 11.36
CA PHE A 247 3.19 3.81 10.90
C PHE A 247 3.11 4.11 9.40
N VAL A 248 3.61 5.29 9.05
CA VAL A 248 3.80 5.75 7.68
C VAL A 248 5.28 6.02 7.45
N GLU A 249 5.68 6.16 6.19
CA GLU A 249 7.03 6.58 5.86
C GLU A 249 7.31 7.97 6.45
N ASP A 250 8.48 8.09 7.07
CA ASP A 250 8.95 9.34 7.67
C ASP A 250 9.46 10.24 6.55
N THR A 251 8.64 11.20 6.12
CA THR A 251 8.97 12.14 5.03
C THR A 251 9.79 13.33 5.53
N GLY A 252 10.58 13.15 6.60
CA GLY A 252 11.31 14.19 7.33
C GLY A 252 11.98 15.26 6.45
#